data_AF-A0A534XFY4-F1
#
_entry.id   AF-A0A534XFY4-F1
#
_cell.length_a   1.000
_cell.length_b   1.000
_cell.length_c   1.000
_cell.angle_alpha   90.00
_cell.angle_beta   90.00
_cell.angle_gamma   90.00
#
_symmetry.space_group_name_H-M   'P 1'
#
loop_
_entity.id
_entity.type
_entity.pdbx_description
1 polymer ?
#
loop_
_entity_poly.entity_id
_entity_poly.type
_entity_poly.pdbx_seq_one_letter_code
_entity_poly.pdbx_strand_id
1 'polypeptide(L)'
;MTRSSPVRVLATSFIAAALAAAVDTVLTLGSNPDPARASLRLGLAVSPLLTETAWGCPAGLIAGWRFGGAGVAAAAVIAPWALGIVLDAWRAGQTTVALVIVGIIVTLGGIALGRLAVDAAAGMARVPAAPRRLVWTAAVLALLASALSVTRSGLRTFGGGTGPCASGAAPAGPNILLVSVDALRADTARRMRSYQRLAAAGIEYTEHFTSSPWTLPSIASLMTGLPPDQHRAGLSLSTYALLAKTPVPAGLPSLPRTLG
;
A
#
# COMPACT_ATOMS: atom_id res chain seq x y z
N MET A 1 -22.54 -34.06 17.63
CA MET A 1 -21.58 -33.21 16.89
C MET A 1 -21.20 -33.92 15.59
N THR A 2 -21.75 -33.46 14.47
CA THR A 2 -21.54 -34.05 13.14
C THR A 2 -20.10 -33.78 12.68
N ARG A 3 -19.30 -34.84 12.47
CA ARG A 3 -17.94 -34.73 11.88
C ARG A 3 -18.06 -34.14 10.48
N SER A 4 -17.69 -32.88 10.31
CA SER A 4 -17.56 -32.26 9.00
C SER A 4 -16.50 -33.00 8.18
N SER A 5 -16.82 -33.33 6.93
CA SER A 5 -15.88 -34.02 6.04
C SER A 5 -14.63 -33.14 5.81
N PRO A 6 -13.44 -33.73 5.66
CA PRO A 6 -12.20 -32.98 5.44
C PRO A 6 -12.28 -32.05 4.21
N VAL A 7 -13.08 -32.41 3.20
CA VAL A 7 -13.35 -31.59 2.01
C VAL A 7 -14.12 -30.31 2.35
N ARG A 8 -15.10 -30.36 3.27
CA ARG A 8 -15.83 -29.16 3.72
C ARG A 8 -14.94 -28.21 4.50
N VAL A 9 -14.06 -28.74 5.35
CA VAL A 9 -13.12 -27.90 6.12
C VAL A 9 -12.17 -27.16 5.17
N LEU A 10 -11.56 -27.88 4.22
CA LEU A 10 -10.65 -27.29 3.24
C LEU A 10 -11.33 -26.22 2.36
N ALA A 11 -12.57 -26.48 1.92
CA ALA A 11 -13.36 -25.52 1.15
C ALA A 11 -13.70 -24.26 1.96
N THR A 12 -14.02 -24.41 3.25
CA THR A 12 -14.34 -23.28 4.14
C THR A 12 -13.11 -22.41 4.41
N SER A 13 -11.94 -23.03 4.58
CA SER A 13 -10.67 -22.31 4.76
C SER A 13 -10.23 -21.58 3.48
N PHE A 14 -10.44 -22.18 2.32
CA PHE A 14 -10.17 -21.53 1.03
C PHE A 14 -11.09 -20.32 0.80
N ILE A 15 -12.38 -20.44 1.15
CA ILE A 15 -13.33 -19.32 1.10
C ILE A 15 -12.91 -18.20 2.07
N ALA A 16 -12.44 -18.55 3.28
CA ALA A 16 -11.94 -17.56 4.24
C ALA A 16 -10.70 -16.82 3.74
N ALA A 17 -9.72 -17.54 3.16
CA ALA A 17 -8.55 -16.94 2.53
C ALA A 17 -8.94 -16.04 1.35
N ALA A 18 -9.86 -16.49 0.49
CA ALA A 18 -10.36 -15.71 -0.65
C ALA A 18 -11.10 -14.44 -0.22
N LEU A 19 -11.86 -14.49 0.88
CA LEU A 19 -12.53 -13.32 1.46
C LEU A 19 -11.53 -12.31 2.04
N ALA A 20 -10.52 -12.77 2.80
CA ALA A 20 -9.46 -11.90 3.31
C ALA A 20 -8.70 -11.24 2.16
N ALA A 21 -8.37 -12.02 1.12
CA ALA A 21 -7.71 -11.52 -0.07
C ALA A 21 -8.53 -10.48 -0.83
N ALA A 22 -9.83 -10.72 -0.99
CA ALA A 22 -10.74 -9.79 -1.66
C ALA A 22 -10.82 -8.45 -0.93
N VAL A 23 -10.87 -8.46 0.41
CA VAL A 23 -10.88 -7.24 1.23
C VAL A 23 -9.63 -6.40 1.01
N ASP A 24 -8.46 -7.03 1.02
CA ASP A 24 -7.17 -6.36 0.85
C ASP A 24 -6.91 -5.91 -0.60
N THR A 25 -7.46 -6.65 -1.57
CA THR A 25 -7.53 -6.24 -2.98
C THR A 25 -8.34 -4.96 -3.15
N VAL A 26 -9.51 -4.89 -2.50
CA VAL A 26 -10.39 -3.71 -2.53
C VAL A 26 -9.71 -2.52 -1.87
N LEU A 27 -9.03 -2.72 -0.74
CA LEU A 27 -8.22 -1.69 -0.09
C LEU A 27 -7.12 -1.15 -1.01
N THR A 28 -6.40 -2.05 -1.66
CA THR A 28 -5.26 -1.65 -2.50
C THR A 28 -5.73 -0.97 -3.79
N LEU A 29 -6.84 -1.42 -4.40
CA LEU A 29 -7.47 -0.75 -5.54
C LEU A 29 -8.07 0.60 -5.16
N GLY A 30 -8.64 0.75 -3.96
CA GLY A 30 -9.16 2.02 -3.45
C GLY A 30 -8.05 3.04 -3.18
N SER A 31 -6.83 2.58 -2.92
CA SER A 31 -5.65 3.40 -2.63
C SER A 31 -4.83 3.78 -3.86
N ASN A 32 -5.11 3.17 -5.03
CA ASN A 32 -4.27 3.30 -6.23
C ASN A 32 -5.10 3.50 -7.51
N PRO A 33 -5.25 4.73 -8.02
CA PRO A 33 -6.23 5.07 -9.05
C PRO A 33 -5.80 4.80 -10.51
N ASP A 34 -4.70 4.09 -10.78
CA ASP A 34 -4.26 3.78 -12.16
C ASP A 34 -4.39 2.28 -12.52
N PRO A 35 -5.54 1.85 -13.10
CA PRO A 35 -5.84 0.44 -13.32
C PRO A 35 -5.45 -0.08 -14.71
N ALA A 36 -4.47 0.51 -15.41
CA ALA A 36 -4.26 0.25 -16.84
C ALA A 36 -3.56 -1.07 -17.24
N ARG A 37 -3.20 -1.98 -16.31
CA ARG A 37 -2.59 -3.28 -16.67
C ARG A 37 -3.29 -4.44 -15.98
N ALA A 38 -3.78 -5.41 -16.77
CA ALA A 38 -4.41 -6.63 -16.26
C ALA A 38 -3.48 -7.40 -15.30
N SER A 39 -2.17 -7.35 -15.52
CA SER A 39 -1.15 -7.92 -14.62
C SER A 39 -1.07 -7.23 -13.25
N LEU A 40 -1.35 -5.93 -13.16
CA LEU A 40 -1.42 -5.21 -11.89
C LEU A 40 -2.71 -5.55 -11.15
N ARG A 41 -3.86 -5.64 -11.84
CA ARG A 41 -5.12 -6.08 -11.22
C ARG A 41 -5.06 -7.52 -10.72
N LEU A 42 -4.44 -8.41 -11.49
CA LEU A 42 -4.23 -9.80 -11.13
C LEU A 42 -3.20 -9.92 -10.00
N GLY A 43 -2.13 -9.10 -10.03
CA GLY A 43 -1.20 -8.93 -8.93
C GLY A 43 -1.91 -8.49 -7.65
N LEU A 44 -2.71 -7.43 -7.70
CA LEU A 44 -3.46 -6.90 -6.55
C LEU A 44 -4.55 -7.84 -6.02
N ALA A 45 -5.10 -8.72 -6.87
CA ALA A 45 -6.10 -9.72 -6.47
C ALA A 45 -5.49 -10.98 -5.87
N VAL A 46 -4.32 -11.40 -6.39
CA VAL A 46 -3.66 -12.65 -6.03
C VAL A 46 -2.62 -12.43 -4.93
N SER A 47 -1.97 -11.27 -4.87
CA SER A 47 -0.94 -10.97 -3.87
C SER A 47 -1.49 -11.01 -2.45
N PRO A 48 -2.70 -10.53 -2.13
CA PRO A 48 -3.23 -10.65 -0.79
C PRO A 48 -3.55 -12.08 -0.42
N LEU A 49 -4.12 -12.86 -1.34
CA LEU A 49 -4.38 -14.28 -1.13
C LEU A 49 -3.09 -15.05 -0.81
N LEU A 50 -2.05 -14.81 -1.61
CA LEU A 50 -0.75 -15.45 -1.42
C LEU A 50 -0.07 -14.97 -0.15
N THR A 51 -0.17 -13.68 0.17
CA THR A 51 0.43 -13.12 1.39
C THR A 51 -0.26 -13.71 2.62
N GLU A 52 -1.58 -13.58 2.72
CA GLU A 52 -2.36 -14.03 3.87
C GLU A 52 -2.27 -15.54 4.10
N THR A 53 -2.18 -16.34 3.04
CA THR A 53 -1.93 -17.79 3.16
C THR A 53 -0.47 -18.11 3.52
N ALA A 54 0.50 -17.36 2.99
CA ALA A 54 1.93 -17.63 3.20
C ALA A 54 2.45 -17.26 4.60
N TRP A 55 1.76 -16.40 5.35
CA TRP A 55 2.14 -16.10 6.74
C TRP A 55 1.07 -16.54 7.76
N GLY A 56 -0.23 -16.37 7.47
CA GLY A 56 -1.32 -16.67 8.39
C GLY A 56 -1.46 -18.17 8.70
N CYS A 57 -1.36 -19.03 7.67
CA CYS A 57 -1.39 -20.49 7.87
C CYS A 57 -0.19 -20.97 8.71
N PRO A 58 1.08 -20.64 8.38
CA PRO A 58 2.23 -21.04 9.20
C PRO A 58 2.18 -20.50 10.64
N ALA A 59 1.83 -19.23 10.85
CA ALA A 59 1.77 -18.62 12.17
C ALA A 59 0.69 -19.26 13.05
N GLY A 60 -0.51 -19.46 12.51
CA GLY A 60 -1.62 -20.13 13.20
C GLY A 60 -1.30 -21.58 13.56
N LEU A 61 -0.63 -22.29 12.65
CA LEU A 61 -0.13 -23.65 12.89
C LEU A 61 0.83 -23.67 14.08
N ILE A 62 1.92 -22.89 14.02
CA ILE A 62 2.98 -22.89 15.04
C ILE A 62 2.41 -22.54 16.42
N ALA A 63 1.56 -21.51 16.48
CA ALA A 63 0.95 -21.07 17.73
C ALA A 63 -0.02 -22.12 18.31
N GLY A 64 -0.91 -22.68 17.48
CA GLY A 64 -1.88 -23.70 17.89
C GLY A 64 -1.22 -24.99 18.38
N TRP A 65 -0.05 -25.37 17.85
CA TRP A 65 0.70 -26.54 18.31
C TRP A 65 1.51 -26.27 19.57
N ARG A 66 2.22 -25.14 19.64
CA ARG A 66 3.17 -24.86 20.73
C ARG A 66 2.48 -24.51 22.04
N PHE A 67 1.31 -23.88 21.95
CA PHE A 67 0.58 -23.30 23.08
C PHE A 67 -0.83 -23.86 23.24
N GLY A 68 -1.35 -24.58 22.25
CA GLY A 68 -2.64 -25.26 22.33
C GLY A 68 -3.85 -24.33 22.14
N GLY A 69 -4.80 -24.76 21.31
CA GLY A 69 -6.12 -24.15 21.25
C GLY A 69 -6.38 -23.24 20.05
N ALA A 70 -7.61 -23.32 19.54
CA ALA A 70 -8.08 -22.56 18.38
C ALA A 70 -7.99 -21.03 18.60
N GLY A 71 -8.29 -20.55 19.81
CA GLY A 71 -8.20 -19.13 20.14
C GLY A 71 -6.77 -18.57 20.04
N VAL A 72 -5.76 -19.38 20.41
CA VAL A 72 -4.35 -18.96 20.36
C VAL A 72 -3.83 -18.93 18.92
N ALA A 73 -4.23 -19.90 18.09
CA ALA A 73 -3.93 -19.90 16.66
C ALA A 73 -4.51 -18.66 15.96
N ALA A 74 -5.78 -18.30 16.25
CA ALA A 74 -6.41 -17.11 15.70
C ALA A 74 -5.75 -15.82 16.20
N ALA A 75 -5.49 -15.70 17.51
CA ALA A 75 -4.90 -14.50 18.08
C ALA A 75 -3.48 -14.21 17.56
N ALA A 76 -2.68 -15.26 17.32
CA ALA A 76 -1.32 -15.14 16.78
C ALA A 76 -1.26 -14.55 15.36
N VAL A 77 -2.38 -14.58 14.63
CA VAL A 77 -2.51 -13.99 13.29
C VAL A 77 -3.23 -12.64 13.38
N ILE A 78 -4.39 -12.58 14.05
CA ILE A 78 -5.21 -11.36 14.09
C ILE A 78 -4.47 -10.19 14.76
N ALA A 79 -3.80 -10.44 15.89
CA ALA A 79 -3.19 -9.38 16.69
C ALA A 79 -2.09 -8.59 15.94
N PRO A 80 -1.05 -9.23 15.36
CA PRO A 80 -0.01 -8.49 14.63
C PRO A 80 -0.54 -7.80 13.36
N TRP A 81 -1.49 -8.42 12.66
CA TRP A 81 -2.11 -7.85 11.46
C TRP A 81 -2.95 -6.60 11.79
N ALA A 82 -3.84 -6.69 12.76
CA ALA A 82 -4.67 -5.57 13.20
C ALA A 82 -3.82 -4.43 13.77
N LEU A 83 -2.78 -4.75 14.55
CA LEU A 83 -1.85 -3.76 15.09
C LEU A 83 -1.11 -3.01 13.98
N GLY A 84 -0.64 -3.69 12.94
CA GLY A 84 0.02 -3.07 11.80
C GLY A 84 -0.87 -2.04 11.11
N ILE A 85 -2.12 -2.41 10.81
CA ILE A 85 -3.09 -1.53 10.17
C ILE A 85 -3.42 -0.31 11.04
N VAL A 86 -3.61 -0.50 12.36
CA VAL A 86 -3.90 0.60 13.28
C VAL A 86 -2.72 1.57 13.40
N LEU A 87 -1.49 1.05 13.46
CA LEU A 87 -0.29 1.89 13.51
C LEU A 87 -0.09 2.70 12.23
N ASP A 88 -0.39 2.11 11.07
CA ASP A 88 -0.30 2.81 9.78
C ASP A 88 -1.37 3.91 9.67
N ALA A 89 -2.62 3.59 10.03
CA ALA A 89 -3.71 4.57 10.06
C ALA A 89 -3.43 5.74 11.01
N TRP A 90 -2.81 5.48 12.17
CA TRP A 90 -2.39 6.52 13.12
C TRP A 90 -1.29 7.42 12.56
N ARG A 91 -0.26 6.85 11.94
CA ARG A 91 0.84 7.61 11.31
C ARG A 91 0.38 8.46 10.14
N ALA A 92 -0.62 7.99 9.39
CA ALA A 92 -1.16 8.68 8.24
C ALA A 92 -2.14 9.82 8.58
N GLY A 93 -2.47 10.05 9.86
CA GLY A 93 -3.35 11.15 10.27
C GLY A 93 -4.77 11.05 9.70
N GLN A 94 -5.31 9.83 9.60
CA GLN A 94 -6.56 9.53 8.93
C GLN A 94 -7.80 10.19 9.59
N THR A 95 -8.83 10.45 8.79
CA THR A 95 -10.11 11.03 9.26
C THR A 95 -10.96 10.03 10.02
N THR A 96 -11.93 10.51 10.82
CA THR A 96 -12.85 9.65 11.59
C THR A 96 -13.60 8.63 10.72
N VAL A 97 -14.02 9.04 9.51
CA VAL A 97 -14.71 8.15 8.57
C VAL A 97 -13.78 7.05 8.06
N ALA A 98 -12.53 7.39 7.73
CA ALA A 98 -11.52 6.41 7.34
C ALA A 98 -11.21 5.43 8.47
N LEU A 99 -11.17 5.88 9.73
CA LEU A 99 -10.98 5.01 10.89
C LEU A 99 -12.14 4.02 11.11
N VAL A 100 -13.38 4.44 10.85
CA VAL A 100 -14.55 3.53 10.90
C VAL A 100 -14.47 2.46 9.82
N ILE A 101 -14.11 2.85 8.59
CA ILE A 101 -13.91 1.91 7.48
C ILE A 101 -12.78 0.92 7.82
N VAL A 102 -11.65 1.41 8.32
CA VAL A 102 -10.53 0.58 8.79
C VAL A 102 -10.99 -0.38 9.89
N GLY A 103 -11.79 0.06 10.86
CA GLY A 103 -12.32 -0.79 11.93
C GLY A 103 -13.21 -1.93 11.41
N ILE A 104 -14.09 -1.65 10.45
CA ILE A 104 -14.93 -2.67 9.81
C ILE A 104 -14.06 -3.69 9.08
N ILE A 105 -13.05 -3.22 8.35
CA ILE A 105 -12.14 -4.06 7.57
C ILE A 105 -11.28 -4.94 8.49
N VAL A 106 -10.70 -4.37 9.55
CA VAL A 106 -9.96 -5.12 10.56
C VAL A 106 -10.84 -6.19 11.22
N THR A 107 -12.11 -5.88 11.46
CA THR A 107 -13.04 -6.86 12.04
C THR A 107 -13.31 -8.02 11.07
N LEU A 108 -13.66 -7.73 9.82
CA LEU A 108 -13.98 -8.74 8.82
C LEU A 108 -12.75 -9.59 8.43
N GLY A 109 -11.61 -8.95 8.19
CA GLY A 109 -10.35 -9.63 7.86
C GLY A 109 -9.82 -10.44 9.04
N GLY A 110 -9.93 -9.93 10.27
CA GLY A 110 -9.58 -10.67 11.48
C GLY A 110 -10.41 -11.95 11.66
N ILE A 111 -11.73 -11.89 11.42
CA ILE A 111 -12.59 -13.08 11.47
C ILE A 111 -12.17 -14.12 10.43
N ALA A 112 -11.86 -13.68 9.19
CA ALA A 112 -11.43 -14.57 8.12
C ALA A 112 -10.07 -15.22 8.40
N LEU A 113 -9.07 -14.43 8.82
CA LEU A 113 -7.73 -14.89 9.18
C LEU A 113 -7.73 -15.80 10.40
N GLY A 114 -8.52 -15.47 11.42
CA GLY A 114 -8.70 -16.30 12.60
C GLY A 114 -9.24 -17.68 12.24
N ARG A 115 -10.26 -17.74 11.37
CA ARG A 115 -10.81 -19.02 10.89
C ARG A 115 -9.79 -19.83 10.09
N LEU A 116 -9.05 -19.19 9.18
CA LEU A 116 -8.00 -19.83 8.42
C LEU A 116 -6.93 -20.47 9.32
N ALA A 117 -6.50 -19.76 10.35
CA ALA A 117 -5.52 -20.24 11.34
C ALA A 117 -6.05 -21.44 12.16
N VAL A 118 -7.32 -21.38 12.59
CA VAL A 118 -7.98 -22.46 13.34
C VAL A 118 -8.12 -23.72 12.49
N ASP A 119 -8.57 -23.58 11.25
CA ASP A 119 -8.75 -24.72 10.35
C ASP A 119 -7.42 -25.37 9.98
N ALA A 120 -6.37 -24.57 9.76
CA ALA A 120 -5.02 -25.08 9.53
C ALA A 120 -4.55 -25.91 10.74
N ALA A 121 -4.69 -25.37 11.96
CA ALA A 121 -4.30 -26.08 13.20
C ALA A 121 -5.10 -27.37 13.41
N ALA A 122 -6.41 -27.34 13.15
CA ALA A 122 -7.30 -28.50 13.25
C ALA A 122 -7.02 -29.55 12.16
N GLY A 123 -6.62 -29.14 10.97
CA GLY A 123 -6.20 -30.04 9.89
C GLY A 123 -4.92 -30.80 10.23
N MET A 124 -3.95 -30.10 10.84
CA MET A 124 -2.66 -30.70 11.22
C MET A 124 -2.78 -31.75 12.34
N ALA A 125 -3.77 -31.61 13.23
CA ALA A 125 -4.07 -32.63 14.24
C ALA A 125 -4.47 -33.99 13.63
N ARG A 126 -5.00 -33.98 12.39
CA ARG A 126 -5.42 -35.19 11.66
C ARG A 126 -4.30 -35.83 10.83
N VAL A 127 -3.16 -35.15 10.68
CA VAL A 127 -2.00 -35.63 9.92
C VAL A 127 -1.18 -36.59 10.79
N PRO A 128 -0.80 -37.80 10.29
CA PRO A 128 0.04 -38.75 11.02
C PRO A 128 1.37 -38.13 11.46
N ALA A 129 1.96 -38.66 12.54
CA ALA A 129 3.16 -38.07 13.16
C ALA A 129 4.39 -38.02 12.22
N ALA A 130 4.51 -38.97 11.28
CA ALA A 130 5.65 -39.07 10.36
C ALA A 130 5.79 -37.88 9.38
N PRO A 131 4.78 -37.51 8.57
CA PRO A 131 4.86 -36.33 7.69
C PRO A 131 4.78 -34.99 8.44
N ARG A 132 4.40 -34.99 9.73
CA ARG A 132 4.19 -33.76 10.50
C ARG A 132 5.44 -32.89 10.57
N ARG A 133 6.64 -33.49 10.71
CA ARG A 133 7.92 -32.76 10.74
C ARG A 133 8.20 -32.03 9.41
N LEU A 134 7.87 -32.65 8.27
CA LEU A 134 8.07 -32.05 6.95
C LEU A 134 7.14 -30.85 6.73
N VAL A 135 5.89 -30.95 7.17
CA VAL A 135 4.93 -29.84 7.11
C VAL A 135 5.39 -28.68 8.01
N TRP A 136 5.95 -28.97 9.18
CA TRP A 136 6.54 -27.94 10.05
C TRP A 136 7.72 -27.22 9.42
N THR A 137 8.67 -27.97 8.85
CA THR A 137 9.82 -27.36 8.20
C THR A 137 9.38 -26.51 7.01
N ALA A 138 8.40 -26.97 6.22
CA ALA A 138 7.85 -26.19 5.12
C ALA A 138 7.15 -24.90 5.61
N ALA A 139 6.37 -24.97 6.71
CA ALA A 139 5.70 -23.81 7.29
C ALA A 139 6.68 -22.77 7.82
N VAL A 140 7.72 -23.19 8.55
CA VAL A 140 8.78 -22.29 9.05
C VAL A 140 9.54 -21.64 7.89
N LEU A 141 9.90 -22.42 6.86
CA LEU A 141 10.58 -21.89 5.67
C LEU A 141 9.70 -20.88 4.92
N ALA A 142 8.41 -21.14 4.77
CA ALA A 142 7.47 -20.22 4.14
C ALA A 142 7.37 -18.89 4.94
N LEU A 143 7.27 -18.96 6.27
CA LEU A 143 7.23 -17.78 7.13
C LEU A 143 8.51 -16.93 7.00
N LEU A 144 9.69 -17.58 7.04
CA LEU A 144 10.99 -16.92 6.88
C LEU A 144 11.14 -16.28 5.49
N ALA A 145 10.72 -16.98 4.43
CA ALA A 145 10.76 -16.47 3.06
C ALA A 145 9.86 -15.24 2.88
N SER A 146 8.64 -15.27 3.44
CA SER A 146 7.71 -14.14 3.46
C SER A 146 8.30 -12.94 4.22
N ALA A 147 8.81 -13.16 5.43
CA ALA A 147 9.43 -12.11 6.25
C ALA A 147 10.63 -11.45 5.55
N LEU A 148 11.51 -12.24 4.94
CA LEU A 148 12.67 -11.74 4.21
C LEU A 148 12.28 -10.94 2.95
N SER A 149 11.26 -11.40 2.23
CA SER A 149 10.77 -10.76 1.01
C SER A 149 10.10 -9.42 1.32
N VAL A 150 9.22 -9.37 2.33
CA VAL A 150 8.56 -8.13 2.79
C VAL A 150 9.59 -7.13 3.30
N THR A 151 10.56 -7.57 4.10
CA THR A 151 11.61 -6.70 4.63
C THR A 151 12.48 -6.12 3.50
N ARG A 152 12.88 -6.93 2.52
CA ARG A 152 13.65 -6.44 1.36
C ARG A 152 12.84 -5.50 0.47
N SER A 153 11.57 -5.80 0.24
CA SER A 153 10.70 -4.94 -0.57
C SER A 153 10.45 -3.62 0.16
N GLY A 154 10.12 -3.65 1.44
CA GLY A 154 9.94 -2.46 2.27
C GLY A 154 11.19 -1.58 2.33
N LEU A 155 12.37 -2.18 2.52
CA LEU A 155 13.64 -1.45 2.50
C LEU A 155 13.98 -0.85 1.13
N ARG A 156 13.52 -1.44 0.01
CA ARG A 156 13.72 -0.88 -1.33
C ARG A 156 12.71 0.20 -1.69
N THR A 157 11.47 0.08 -1.19
CA THR A 157 10.39 1.04 -1.45
C THR A 157 10.51 2.27 -0.54
N PHE A 158 10.92 2.08 0.72
CA PHE A 158 11.00 3.14 1.73
C PHE A 158 12.42 3.48 2.19
N GLY A 159 13.42 2.66 1.89
CA GLY A 159 14.81 3.12 1.96
C GLY A 159 14.98 4.20 0.91
N GLY A 160 15.38 5.41 1.35
CA GLY A 160 15.49 6.59 0.51
C GLY A 160 16.05 6.22 -0.87
N GLY A 161 15.16 6.24 -1.87
CA GLY A 161 15.49 5.69 -3.17
C GLY A 161 16.73 6.40 -3.70
N THR A 162 17.76 5.64 -4.02
CA THR A 162 18.73 6.08 -5.02
C THR A 162 17.97 6.09 -6.33
N GLY A 163 17.18 7.14 -6.57
CA GLY A 163 16.61 7.40 -7.88
C GLY A 163 17.72 7.38 -8.93
N PRO A 164 17.39 7.28 -10.22
CA PRO A 164 18.36 7.22 -11.32
C PRO A 164 19.43 8.34 -11.30
N CYS A 165 19.27 9.38 -10.47
CA CYS A 165 20.24 10.44 -10.18
C CYS A 165 21.49 10.00 -9.37
N ALA A 166 21.60 8.75 -8.89
CA ALA A 166 22.67 8.36 -7.95
C ALA A 166 24.02 7.95 -8.60
N SER A 167 24.19 7.99 -9.92
CA SER A 167 25.39 7.48 -10.58
C SER A 167 26.04 8.44 -11.60
N GLY A 168 25.84 9.74 -11.44
CA GLY A 168 26.55 10.78 -12.20
C GLY A 168 27.43 11.63 -11.31
N ALA A 169 28.53 12.17 -11.85
CA ALA A 169 29.19 13.30 -11.23
C ALA A 169 28.15 14.41 -11.02
N ALA A 170 28.08 14.98 -9.81
CA ALA A 170 27.12 16.06 -9.53
C ALA A 170 27.27 17.14 -10.61
N PRO A 171 26.19 17.51 -11.32
CA PRO A 171 26.25 18.56 -12.33
C PRO A 171 26.87 19.83 -11.73
N ALA A 172 27.73 20.52 -12.48
CA ALA A 172 28.27 21.79 -12.04
C ALA A 172 27.11 22.81 -11.90
N GLY A 173 26.89 23.32 -10.68
CA GLY A 173 25.83 24.29 -10.42
C GLY A 173 25.39 24.32 -8.95
N PRO A 174 24.54 25.28 -8.56
CA PRO A 174 23.94 25.31 -7.24
C PRO A 174 22.95 24.15 -7.07
N ASN A 175 22.80 23.69 -5.83
CA ASN A 175 21.71 22.77 -5.49
C ASN A 175 20.37 23.50 -5.62
N ILE A 176 19.40 22.86 -6.29
CA ILE A 176 18.05 23.40 -6.45
C ILE A 176 17.10 22.61 -5.54
N LEU A 177 16.41 23.31 -4.64
CA LEU A 177 15.33 22.76 -3.83
C LEU A 177 14.00 23.40 -4.25
N LEU A 178 13.14 22.63 -4.90
CA LEU A 178 11.78 23.05 -5.25
C LEU A 178 10.79 22.54 -4.20
N VAL A 179 10.18 23.46 -3.45
CA VAL A 179 9.14 23.16 -2.45
C VAL A 179 7.79 23.53 -3.04
N SER A 180 6.90 22.55 -3.17
CA SER A 180 5.50 22.75 -3.57
C SER A 180 4.58 22.27 -2.44
N VAL A 181 3.52 23.04 -2.16
CA VAL A 181 2.51 22.70 -1.15
C VAL A 181 1.16 22.66 -1.83
N ASP A 182 0.51 21.50 -1.81
CA ASP A 182 -0.78 21.30 -2.47
C ASP A 182 -1.87 22.16 -1.82
N ALA A 183 -2.69 22.78 -2.67
CA ALA A 183 -3.81 23.64 -2.29
C ALA A 183 -3.48 24.81 -1.32
N LEU A 184 -2.21 25.24 -1.21
CA LEU A 184 -1.83 26.35 -0.34
C LEU A 184 -2.22 27.71 -0.95
N ARG A 185 -3.14 28.42 -0.29
CA ARG A 185 -3.49 29.79 -0.65
C ARG A 185 -2.43 30.79 -0.18
N ALA A 186 -2.19 31.83 -0.99
CA ALA A 186 -1.19 32.87 -0.71
C ALA A 186 -1.46 33.65 0.59
N ASP A 187 -2.72 33.97 0.90
CA ASP A 187 -3.09 34.69 2.12
C ASP A 187 -2.86 33.86 3.39
N THR A 188 -3.02 32.54 3.31
CA THR A 188 -2.64 31.61 4.38
C THR A 188 -1.12 31.50 4.48
N ALA A 189 -0.41 31.36 3.35
CA ALA A 189 1.04 31.23 3.31
C ALA A 189 1.76 32.41 3.98
N ARG A 190 1.33 33.65 3.71
CA ARG A 190 1.91 34.88 4.32
C ARG A 190 1.80 34.94 5.84
N ARG A 191 0.88 34.17 6.45
CA ARG A 191 0.74 34.05 7.91
C ARG A 191 1.64 32.97 8.52
N MET A 192 2.25 32.11 7.70
CA MET A 192 3.13 31.03 8.17
C MET A 192 4.52 31.56 8.51
N ARG A 193 5.01 31.26 9.72
CA ARG A 193 6.36 31.67 10.17
C ARG A 193 7.48 31.14 9.26
N SER A 194 7.33 29.92 8.74
CA SER A 194 8.28 29.32 7.81
C SER A 194 8.36 30.09 6.49
N TYR A 195 7.22 30.52 5.96
CA TYR A 195 7.15 31.32 4.74
C TYR A 195 7.77 32.70 4.95
N GLN A 196 7.43 33.39 6.05
CA GLN A 196 7.99 34.71 6.38
C GLN A 196 9.53 34.68 6.47
N ARG A 197 10.09 33.62 7.07
CA ARG A 197 11.54 33.41 7.12
C ARG A 197 12.17 33.25 5.73
N LEU A 198 11.51 32.52 4.84
CA LEU A 198 11.99 32.32 3.47
C LEU A 198 11.90 33.61 2.65
N ALA A 199 10.78 34.32 2.74
CA ALA A 199 10.57 35.59 2.06
C ALA A 199 11.57 36.67 2.49
N ALA A 200 11.91 36.75 3.78
CA ALA A 200 12.90 37.70 4.30
C ALA A 200 14.33 37.46 3.78
N ALA A 201 14.65 36.24 3.36
CA ALA A 201 15.95 35.85 2.83
C ALA A 201 15.95 35.70 1.29
N GLY A 202 14.86 36.05 0.61
CA GLY A 202 14.67 35.79 -0.81
C GLY A 202 13.78 36.82 -1.50
N ILE A 203 13.17 36.40 -2.60
CA ILE A 203 12.27 37.24 -3.40
C ILE A 203 10.86 36.65 -3.33
N GLU A 204 9.88 37.46 -2.95
CA GLU A 204 8.45 37.12 -3.03
C GLU A 204 7.84 37.67 -4.31
N TYR A 205 7.19 36.81 -5.09
CA TYR A 205 6.36 37.22 -6.23
C TYR A 205 4.92 37.42 -5.77
N THR A 206 4.45 38.67 -5.75
CA THR A 206 3.12 39.04 -5.26
C THR A 206 1.99 38.77 -6.26
N GLU A 207 2.32 38.70 -7.54
CA GLU A 207 1.39 38.45 -8.66
C GLU A 207 1.75 37.16 -9.41
N HIS A 208 1.86 36.05 -8.65
CA HIS A 208 2.11 34.73 -9.22
C HIS A 208 0.81 33.92 -9.32
N PHE A 209 0.45 33.52 -10.54
CA PHE A 209 -0.78 32.78 -10.82
C PHE A 209 -0.45 31.36 -11.32
N THR A 210 -1.21 30.38 -10.82
CA THR A 210 -1.13 29.01 -11.34
C THR A 210 -1.69 28.92 -12.76
N SER A 211 -1.09 28.06 -13.60
CA SER A 211 -1.60 27.76 -14.95
C SER A 211 -2.95 27.04 -14.92
N SER A 212 -3.28 26.39 -13.80
CA SER A 212 -4.54 25.68 -13.59
C SER A 212 -4.90 25.62 -12.10
N PRO A 213 -6.19 25.70 -11.73
CA PRO A 213 -6.62 25.55 -10.34
C PRO A 213 -6.62 24.08 -9.86
N TRP A 214 -6.23 23.12 -10.71
CA TRP A 214 -6.22 21.69 -10.37
C TRP A 214 -4.79 21.15 -10.25
N THR A 215 -4.57 20.27 -9.27
CA THR A 215 -3.23 19.76 -8.90
C THR A 215 -2.47 19.13 -10.08
N LEU A 216 -3.07 18.18 -10.81
CA LEU A 216 -2.39 17.49 -11.91
C LEU A 216 -1.95 18.44 -13.04
N PRO A 217 -2.84 19.24 -13.66
CA PRO A 217 -2.42 20.17 -14.70
C PRO A 217 -1.47 21.28 -14.20
N SER A 218 -1.65 21.78 -12.97
CA SER A 218 -0.76 22.79 -12.38
C SER A 218 0.67 22.28 -12.23
N ILE A 219 0.84 21.10 -11.61
CA ILE A 219 2.17 20.47 -11.44
C ILE A 219 2.76 20.07 -12.79
N ALA A 220 1.95 19.58 -13.73
CA ALA A 220 2.42 19.27 -15.07
C ALA A 220 2.96 20.51 -15.79
N SER A 221 2.28 21.66 -15.68
CA SER A 221 2.80 22.92 -16.23
C SER A 221 4.09 23.37 -15.54
N LEU A 222 4.15 23.28 -14.20
CA LEU A 222 5.37 23.61 -13.44
C LEU A 222 6.58 22.75 -13.86
N MET A 223 6.35 21.45 -14.09
CA MET A 223 7.41 20.52 -14.46
C MET A 223 7.81 20.62 -15.93
N THR A 224 6.91 20.98 -16.84
CA THR A 224 7.19 20.97 -18.30
C THR A 224 7.45 22.37 -18.87
N GLY A 225 7.06 23.43 -18.16
CA GLY A 225 7.05 24.79 -18.69
C GLY A 225 5.97 25.03 -19.76
N LEU A 226 5.09 24.06 -20.01
CA LEU A 226 4.03 24.14 -21.00
C LEU A 226 2.69 24.48 -20.34
N PRO A 227 1.76 25.17 -21.01
CA PRO A 227 0.40 25.36 -20.52
C PRO A 227 -0.48 24.09 -20.67
N PRO A 228 -1.63 24.00 -19.96
CA PRO A 228 -2.49 22.81 -19.93
C PRO A 228 -2.96 22.28 -21.29
N ASP A 229 -3.21 23.17 -22.25
CA ASP A 229 -3.59 22.83 -23.62
C ASP A 229 -2.47 22.14 -24.39
N GLN A 230 -1.21 22.40 -24.05
CA GLN A 230 -0.04 21.82 -24.73
C GLN A 230 0.44 20.51 -24.09
N HIS A 231 0.56 20.45 -22.76
CA HIS A 231 0.97 19.20 -22.09
C HIS A 231 -0.17 18.19 -21.93
N ARG A 232 -1.43 18.64 -22.06
CA ARG A 232 -2.65 17.81 -22.11
C ARG A 232 -2.85 16.89 -20.91
N ALA A 233 -2.24 17.16 -19.78
CA ALA A 233 -2.41 16.39 -18.55
C ALA A 233 -3.64 16.89 -17.79
N GLY A 234 -4.44 15.99 -17.22
CA GLY A 234 -5.66 16.38 -16.51
C GLY A 234 -6.91 16.52 -17.38
N LEU A 235 -6.85 16.18 -18.67
CA LEU A 235 -8.04 16.12 -19.53
C LEU A 235 -8.90 14.93 -19.11
N SER A 236 -10.22 15.11 -19.09
CA SER A 236 -11.14 14.03 -18.76
C SER A 236 -11.23 13.04 -19.92
N LEU A 237 -11.02 11.76 -19.63
CA LEU A 237 -11.11 10.68 -20.63
C LEU A 237 -12.56 10.20 -20.86
N SER A 238 -13.49 10.59 -19.98
CA SER A 238 -14.90 10.21 -20.08
C SER A 238 -15.76 11.11 -19.19
N THR A 239 -16.94 11.47 -19.69
CA THR A 239 -17.98 12.18 -18.92
C THR A 239 -18.51 11.35 -17.74
N TYR A 240 -18.34 10.03 -17.77
CA TYR A 240 -18.83 9.09 -16.75
C TYR A 240 -17.75 8.66 -15.76
N ALA A 241 -16.47 8.86 -16.08
CA ALA A 241 -15.35 8.52 -15.20
C ALA A 241 -14.61 9.80 -14.79
N LEU A 242 -15.21 10.53 -13.85
CA LEU A 242 -14.73 11.86 -13.39
C LEU A 242 -13.25 11.87 -12.94
N LEU A 243 -12.75 10.72 -12.47
CA LEU A 243 -11.37 10.54 -11.99
C LEU A 243 -10.41 10.05 -13.08
N ALA A 244 -10.90 9.59 -14.24
CA ALA A 244 -10.05 9.17 -15.34
C ALA A 244 -9.50 10.41 -16.05
N LYS A 245 -8.24 10.74 -15.75
CA LYS A 245 -7.52 11.89 -16.31
C LYS A 245 -6.37 11.41 -17.19
N THR A 246 -6.07 12.16 -18.24
CA THR A 246 -4.86 11.95 -19.04
C THR A 246 -3.59 12.20 -18.20
N PRO A 247 -2.58 11.31 -18.28
CA PRO A 247 -1.29 11.54 -17.65
C PRO A 247 -0.46 12.57 -18.42
N VAL A 248 0.70 12.94 -17.88
CA VAL A 248 1.72 13.70 -18.63
C VAL A 248 2.34 12.79 -19.70
N PRO A 249 2.34 13.17 -20.99
CA PRO A 249 3.00 12.38 -22.04
C PRO A 249 4.50 12.20 -21.78
N ALA A 250 4.98 10.97 -21.82
CA ALA A 250 6.36 10.62 -21.45
C ALA A 250 7.45 11.31 -22.29
N GLY A 251 7.13 11.70 -23.53
CA GLY A 251 8.07 12.34 -24.47
C GLY A 251 8.28 13.84 -24.24
N LEU A 252 7.50 14.48 -23.36
CA LEU A 252 7.64 15.93 -23.15
C LEU A 252 8.91 16.26 -22.35
N PRO A 253 9.64 17.33 -22.70
CA PRO A 253 10.72 17.84 -21.86
C PRO A 253 10.17 18.23 -20.49
N SER A 254 10.95 17.97 -19.45
CA SER A 254 10.59 18.28 -18.07
C SER A 254 11.80 18.72 -17.26
N LEU A 255 11.57 19.51 -16.21
CA LEU A 255 12.58 20.04 -15.32
C LEU A 255 13.52 18.94 -14.81
N PRO A 256 13.05 17.77 -14.30
CA PRO A 256 13.96 16.69 -13.92
C PRO A 256 14.82 16.20 -15.08
N ARG A 257 14.26 16.02 -16.28
CA ARG A 257 15.03 15.55 -17.45
C ARG A 257 16.09 16.57 -17.89
N THR A 258 15.79 17.86 -17.76
CA THR A 258 16.72 18.94 -18.10
C THR A 258 17.86 19.07 -17.08
N LEU A 259 17.60 18.77 -15.80
CA LEU A 259 18.59 18.86 -14.73
C LEU A 259 19.44 17.58 -14.57
N GLY A 260 18.99 16.43 -15.06
CA GLY A 260 19.68 15.13 -14.97
C GLY A 260 19.23 14.28 -13.80
#